data_AF-A0A8H4NGE3-F1
#
_entry.id   AF-A0A8H4NGE3-F1
#
_cell.length_a   1.000
_cell.length_b   1.000
_cell.length_c   1.000
_cell.angle_alpha   90.00
_cell.angle_beta   90.00
_cell.angle_gamma   90.00
#
_symmetry.space_group_name_H-M   'P 1'
#
loop_
_entity.id
_entity.type
_entity.pdbx_description
1 polymer ?
#
loop_
_entity_poly.entity_id
_entity_poly.type
_entity_poly.pdbx_seq_one_letter_code
_entity_poly.pdbx_strand_id
1 'polypeptide(L)'
;MQRRAASTALDAGKAKSKMFLKKETRWGETYYIVNRWPETPKLPEEHEYFRVNDVLLDLDDMFSKHVRPSSEEDEERALRSWSRDSKRDDVRWKLHRMEASLTWSRIKASEIHSEPSSSWRLGSHDIFSAALQAPTPAPLIDSSKKQQGPPNNATAEREPNKLHLVSSNNGIPKQALEDDSSLLRWLQSRAQLSWSGQYRAISPSHSAQLSAALRKQDSLTNLRRLVSQYLSVETSAISFHQLKSLGQEKSAEDLSSDLRNTCENFLKQDTLQNKHDVLVFLGNLGQRLTARGDHLGGPLCGLGLRLSAEICKPTASKRYFQIGLQTGYWTGSYQGSMDILHCLETYQCHFNNVSQPDGLDLYGRQELLELLLGHSRTHNHSALSLINACLHGRKQEAAFEAYRASIILIGHLGMIEWLNQEQQTSAAIIQRLARRSDSKDKKRQLEAILSEAFKSAKSIADSSVVAQSHDAVLTDPSLAGDVCEEKDRNQYCPP
;
A
#
# COMPACT_ATOMS: atom_id res chain seq x y z
N MET A 1 65.48 52.40 -14.96
CA MET A 1 66.95 52.27 -14.86
C MET A 1 67.33 52.10 -13.40
N GLN A 2 68.10 51.05 -13.13
CA GLN A 2 69.00 50.81 -11.99
C GLN A 2 68.49 50.75 -10.53
N ARG A 3 69.04 49.72 -9.88
CA ARG A 3 68.90 49.22 -8.53
C ARG A 3 69.99 49.81 -7.60
N ARG A 4 69.69 49.74 -6.28
CA ARG A 4 70.56 49.51 -5.09
C ARG A 4 71.43 50.67 -4.57
N ALA A 5 71.22 51.03 -3.30
CA ALA A 5 72.07 50.59 -2.17
C ALA A 5 71.36 50.79 -0.81
N ALA A 6 71.76 49.97 0.18
CA ALA A 6 71.11 49.71 1.46
C ALA A 6 71.61 50.59 2.62
N SER A 7 70.83 50.69 3.70
CA SER A 7 71.38 50.64 5.06
C SER A 7 70.32 50.26 6.11
N THR A 8 70.72 49.35 6.99
CA THR A 8 69.98 48.72 8.10
C THR A 8 70.15 49.52 9.40
N ALA A 9 69.08 49.68 10.19
CA ALA A 9 69.13 49.90 11.65
C ALA A 9 67.72 49.58 12.22
N LEU A 10 67.44 48.35 12.64
CA LEU A 10 67.59 47.80 14.01
C LEU A 10 66.83 48.54 15.12
N ASP A 11 65.80 47.82 15.55
CA ASP A 11 64.94 47.92 16.73
C ASP A 11 65.70 48.20 18.04
N ALA A 12 65.12 49.02 18.93
CA ALA A 12 65.50 49.07 20.34
C ALA A 12 64.37 49.65 21.20
N GLY A 13 63.45 48.78 21.62
CA GLY A 13 62.54 49.02 22.73
C GLY A 13 63.31 49.36 24.02
N LYS A 14 62.92 50.45 24.67
CA LYS A 14 63.46 50.90 25.96
C LYS A 14 63.21 49.84 27.04
N ALA A 15 64.24 49.07 27.37
CA ALA A 15 64.25 48.18 28.52
C ALA A 15 64.27 48.99 29.83
N LYS A 16 63.21 48.88 30.65
CA LYS A 16 63.18 49.41 32.03
C LYS A 16 64.14 48.59 32.89
N SER A 17 65.07 49.25 33.60
CA SER A 17 66.07 48.56 34.42
C SER A 17 65.41 47.87 35.62
N LYS A 18 65.75 46.60 35.84
CA LYS A 18 65.32 45.84 37.02
C LYS A 18 66.17 46.29 38.21
N MET A 19 65.57 46.97 39.21
CA MET A 19 66.27 47.31 40.45
C MET A 19 66.40 46.06 41.33
N PHE A 20 67.62 45.75 41.74
CA PHE A 20 67.92 44.68 42.69
C PHE A 20 67.97 45.25 44.11
N LEU A 21 67.31 44.60 45.07
CA LEU A 21 67.36 44.94 46.49
C LEU A 21 68.43 44.11 47.18
N LYS A 22 69.39 44.78 47.82
CA LYS A 22 70.42 44.17 48.66
C LYS A 22 69.78 43.64 49.93
N LYS A 23 69.95 42.35 50.24
CA LYS A 23 69.61 41.78 51.55
C LYS A 23 70.82 41.06 52.13
N GLU A 24 70.94 41.11 53.45
CA GLU A 24 71.96 40.41 54.20
C GLU A 24 71.31 39.30 55.02
N THR A 25 71.89 38.11 54.99
CA THR A 25 71.48 37.01 55.86
C THR A 25 71.97 37.24 57.29
N ARG A 26 71.44 36.45 58.22
CA ARG A 26 71.81 36.49 59.65
C ARG A 26 73.29 36.13 59.91
N TRP A 27 74.02 35.71 58.87
CA TRP A 27 75.42 35.29 58.87
C TRP A 27 76.32 36.29 58.11
N GLY A 28 75.80 37.47 57.76
CA GLY A 28 76.57 38.55 57.14
C GLY A 28 76.78 38.42 55.63
N GLU A 29 76.23 37.39 54.99
CA GLU A 29 76.37 37.22 53.54
C GLU A 29 75.31 38.04 52.79
N THR A 30 75.78 38.82 51.82
CA THR A 30 74.91 39.67 51.00
C THR A 30 74.45 38.96 49.73
N TYR A 31 73.15 39.02 49.42
CA TYR A 31 72.62 38.65 48.12
C TYR A 31 71.57 39.65 47.62
N TYR A 32 71.27 39.60 46.32
CA TYR A 32 70.43 40.57 45.62
C TYR A 32 69.17 39.90 45.08
N ILE A 33 67.98 40.44 45.40
CA ILE A 33 66.69 39.96 44.88
C ILE A 33 66.13 41.00 43.90
N VAL A 34 65.62 40.56 42.75
CA VAL A 34 64.95 41.44 41.76
C VAL A 34 63.68 42.02 42.38
N ASN A 35 63.58 43.34 42.50
CA ASN A 35 62.36 44.00 42.92
C ASN A 35 61.32 43.91 41.78
N ARG A 36 60.21 43.20 42.02
CA ARG A 36 59.12 43.03 41.05
C ARG A 36 58.09 44.15 41.08
N TRP A 37 58.19 45.07 42.04
CA TRP A 37 57.22 46.16 42.21
C TRP A 37 57.90 47.51 41.93
N PRO A 38 57.39 48.31 40.98
CA PRO A 38 58.02 49.57 40.58
C PRO A 38 57.94 50.67 41.66
N GLU A 39 57.05 50.56 42.65
CA GLU A 39 56.89 51.54 43.74
C GLU A 39 56.55 50.85 45.07
N THR A 40 57.01 51.41 46.19
CA THR A 40 56.57 51.02 47.54
C THR A 40 55.11 51.41 47.74
N PRO A 41 54.21 50.49 48.14
CA PRO A 41 52.81 50.82 48.35
C PRO A 41 52.68 51.84 49.47
N LYS A 42 52.08 53.00 49.17
CA LYS A 42 51.77 54.03 50.17
C LYS A 42 50.67 53.49 51.09
N LEU A 43 50.83 53.70 52.40
CA LEU A 43 49.74 53.46 53.35
C LEU A 43 48.54 54.35 52.96
N PRO A 44 47.30 53.84 52.93
CA PRO A 44 46.13 54.68 52.65
C PRO A 44 45.89 55.68 53.79
N GLU A 45 45.49 56.90 53.45
CA GLU A 45 44.97 57.88 54.41
C GLU A 45 43.61 57.41 54.97
N GLU A 46 43.34 57.71 56.25
CA GLU A 46 42.28 57.14 57.11
C GLU A 46 40.81 57.42 56.68
N HIS A 47 40.51 57.77 55.42
CA HIS A 47 39.16 58.24 55.02
C HIS A 47 38.55 57.52 53.81
N GLU A 48 39.10 56.41 53.33
CA GLU A 48 38.51 55.58 52.27
C GLU A 48 38.04 54.20 52.79
N TYR A 49 37.14 54.16 53.78
CA TYR A 49 36.61 52.89 54.32
C TYR A 49 35.61 52.14 53.41
N PHE A 50 35.30 52.66 52.22
CA PHE A 50 34.33 52.04 51.29
C PHE A 50 34.80 51.92 49.85
N ARG A 51 36.10 52.02 49.57
CA ARG A 51 36.63 51.41 48.36
C ARG A 51 36.79 49.92 48.64
N VAL A 52 35.93 49.12 48.02
CA VAL A 52 36.17 47.69 47.82
C VAL A 52 37.56 47.60 47.22
N ASN A 53 38.55 47.29 48.03
CA ASN A 53 39.87 47.00 47.50
C ASN A 53 39.67 45.88 46.48
N ASP A 54 40.34 45.98 45.34
CA ASP A 54 40.66 44.83 44.47
C ASP A 54 41.64 43.89 45.21
N VAL A 55 41.34 43.58 46.48
CA VAL A 55 41.77 42.36 47.15
C VAL A 55 41.03 41.29 46.36
N LEU A 56 41.68 40.83 45.29
CA LEU A 56 41.49 39.47 44.85
C LEU A 56 41.64 38.64 46.12
N LEU A 57 40.53 38.13 46.62
CA LEU A 57 40.54 36.98 47.49
C LEU A 57 41.21 35.90 46.66
N ASP A 58 42.52 35.73 46.85
CA ASP A 58 43.25 34.56 46.39
C ASP A 58 42.73 33.38 47.22
N LEU A 59 41.51 32.92 46.87
CA LEU A 59 40.88 31.71 47.42
C LEU A 59 41.72 30.46 47.11
N ASP A 60 42.67 30.60 46.19
CA ASP A 60 43.62 29.57 45.76
C ASP A 60 44.99 29.68 46.45
N ASP A 61 45.17 30.60 47.42
CA ASP A 61 46.40 30.63 48.22
C ASP A 61 46.45 29.38 49.11
N MET A 62 47.19 28.37 48.64
CA MET A 62 47.43 27.09 49.31
C MET A 62 48.03 27.24 50.72
N PHE A 63 48.54 28.42 51.07
CA PHE A 63 49.13 28.72 52.38
C PHE A 63 48.35 29.77 53.18
N SER A 64 47.13 30.11 52.74
CA SER A 64 46.27 31.03 53.49
C SER A 64 45.97 30.47 54.88
N LYS A 65 46.43 31.16 55.92
CA LYS A 65 46.19 30.79 57.34
C LYS A 65 44.70 30.76 57.72
N HIS A 66 43.83 31.30 56.88
CA HIS A 66 42.40 31.43 57.15
C HIS A 66 41.56 30.33 56.47
N VAL A 67 42.17 29.47 55.65
CA VAL A 67 41.51 28.32 55.02
C VAL A 67 42.04 27.04 55.67
N ARG A 68 41.13 26.21 56.20
CA ARG A 68 41.53 24.90 56.76
C ARG A 68 42.03 23.98 55.63
N PRO A 69 43.10 23.18 55.84
CA PRO A 69 43.53 22.19 54.86
C PRO A 69 42.39 21.22 54.52
N SER A 70 42.27 20.84 53.24
CA SER A 70 41.33 19.81 52.81
C SER A 70 41.65 18.49 53.51
N SER A 71 40.66 17.86 54.16
CA SER A 71 40.81 16.51 54.69
C SER A 71 40.41 15.46 53.65
N GLU A 72 40.91 14.24 53.80
CA GLU A 72 40.53 13.10 52.94
C GLU A 72 39.00 12.88 52.95
N GLU A 73 38.34 13.13 54.08
CA GLU A 73 36.88 13.07 54.21
C GLU A 73 36.14 14.20 53.45
N ASP A 74 36.76 15.37 53.32
CA ASP A 74 36.23 16.49 52.55
C ASP A 74 36.38 16.22 51.05
N GLU A 75 37.49 15.60 50.63
CA GLU A 75 37.69 15.12 49.26
C GLU A 75 36.70 14.00 48.90
N GLU A 76 36.49 13.02 49.79
CA GLU A 76 35.48 11.98 49.61
C GLU A 76 34.07 12.56 49.51
N ARG A 77 33.73 13.57 50.33
CA ARG A 77 32.42 14.26 50.23
C ARG A 77 32.28 15.04 48.93
N ALA A 78 33.33 15.74 48.49
CA ALA A 78 33.34 16.43 47.21
C ALA A 78 33.17 15.44 46.04
N LEU A 79 33.93 14.34 46.04
CA LEU A 79 33.81 13.25 45.07
C LEU A 79 32.42 12.64 45.07
N ARG A 80 31.81 12.33 46.21
CA ARG A 80 30.41 11.83 46.31
C ARG A 80 29.40 12.85 45.78
N SER A 81 29.63 14.15 45.99
CA SER A 81 28.76 15.23 45.49
C SER A 81 28.88 15.42 43.97
N TRP A 82 30.08 15.22 43.39
CA TRP A 82 30.34 15.41 41.96
C TRP A 82 30.12 14.15 41.11
N SER A 83 30.16 12.96 41.72
CA SER A 83 29.97 11.67 41.03
C SER A 83 28.50 11.29 40.83
N ARG A 84 27.55 11.98 41.47
CA ARG A 84 26.11 11.73 41.39
C ARG A 84 25.33 12.94 40.84
N ASP A 85 25.85 13.55 39.78
CA ASP A 85 25.04 14.50 39.01
C ASP A 85 23.98 13.73 38.21
N SER A 86 22.79 13.55 38.80
CA SER A 86 21.64 12.92 38.13
C SER A 86 21.31 13.58 36.79
N LYS A 87 21.63 14.87 36.65
CA LYS A 87 21.54 15.62 35.38
C LYS A 87 22.52 15.12 34.32
N ARG A 88 23.76 14.76 34.68
CA ARG A 88 24.75 14.22 33.73
C ARG A 88 24.36 12.83 33.25
N ASP A 89 23.83 11.99 34.13
CA ASP A 89 23.35 10.66 33.76
C ASP A 89 22.10 10.73 32.87
N ASP A 90 21.16 11.64 33.16
CA ASP A 90 20.00 11.90 32.30
C ASP A 90 20.43 12.41 30.91
N VAL A 91 21.40 13.34 30.84
CA VAL A 91 21.96 13.81 29.56
C VAL A 91 22.65 12.67 28.80
N ARG A 92 23.44 11.83 29.47
CA ARG A 92 24.10 10.68 28.84
C ARG A 92 23.09 9.67 28.32
N TRP A 93 22.03 9.40 29.08
CA TRP A 93 20.94 8.52 28.65
C TRP A 93 20.20 9.08 27.44
N LYS A 94 19.88 10.38 27.45
CA LYS A 94 19.26 11.08 26.31
C LYS A 94 20.15 11.04 25.07
N LEU A 95 21.45 11.27 25.23
CA LEU A 95 22.43 11.21 24.13
C LEU A 95 22.46 9.80 23.51
N HIS A 96 22.61 8.75 24.33
CA HIS A 96 22.59 7.37 23.83
C HIS A 96 21.29 7.02 23.12
N ARG A 97 20.14 7.47 23.65
CA ARG A 97 18.84 7.28 22.99
C ARG A 97 18.78 7.99 21.63
N MET A 98 19.35 9.20 21.52
CA MET A 98 19.44 9.94 20.26
C MET A 98 20.37 9.24 19.26
N GLU A 99 21.54 8.77 19.70
CA GLU A 99 22.49 8.02 18.87
C GLU A 99 21.88 6.73 18.32
N ALA A 100 21.20 5.96 19.19
CA ALA A 100 20.52 4.74 18.79
C ALA A 100 19.40 5.04 17.77
N SER A 101 18.60 6.07 18.02
CA SER A 101 17.52 6.50 17.10
C SER A 101 18.08 6.95 15.75
N LEU A 102 19.19 7.68 15.74
CA LEU A 102 19.84 8.16 14.53
C LEU A 102 20.48 7.03 13.72
N THR A 103 21.13 6.08 14.39
CA THR A 103 21.71 4.88 13.77
C THR A 103 20.62 4.02 13.14
N TRP A 104 19.54 3.75 13.88
CA TRP A 104 18.37 3.02 13.36
C TRP A 104 17.75 3.74 12.16
N SER A 105 17.56 5.05 12.24
CA SER A 105 16.98 5.87 11.16
C SER A 105 17.85 5.86 9.89
N ARG A 106 19.17 5.86 10.04
CA ARG A 106 20.13 5.75 8.91
C ARG A 106 20.08 4.36 8.26
N ILE A 107 20.07 3.30 9.06
CA ILE A 107 19.95 1.92 8.55
C ILE A 107 18.65 1.79 7.74
N LYS A 108 17.51 2.21 8.31
CA LYS A 108 16.22 2.17 7.61
C LYS A 108 16.19 3.00 6.32
N ALA A 109 16.78 4.19 6.34
CA ALA A 109 16.90 4.99 5.13
C ALA A 109 17.73 4.28 4.05
N SER A 110 18.83 3.62 4.44
CA SER A 110 19.66 2.84 3.53
C SER A 110 18.93 1.62 2.97
N GLU A 111 18.16 0.90 3.80
CA GLU A 111 17.36 -0.25 3.37
C GLU A 111 16.37 0.15 2.26
N ILE A 112 15.60 1.22 2.48
CA ILE A 112 14.63 1.73 1.50
C ILE A 112 15.32 2.23 0.23
N HIS A 113 16.50 2.85 0.39
CA HIS A 113 17.27 3.28 -0.76
C HIS A 113 17.81 2.10 -1.57
N SER A 114 18.11 0.97 -0.93
CA SER A 114 18.60 -0.23 -1.61
C SER A 114 17.51 -1.05 -2.30
N GLU A 115 16.25 -0.96 -1.84
CA GLU A 115 15.12 -1.72 -2.38
C GLU A 115 14.06 -0.78 -2.99
N PRO A 116 14.21 -0.40 -4.27
CA PRO A 116 13.31 0.56 -4.92
C PRO A 116 11.86 0.06 -5.09
N SER A 117 11.66 -1.25 -5.05
CA SER A 117 10.38 -1.93 -5.14
C SER A 117 9.74 -2.23 -3.77
N SER A 118 10.16 -1.52 -2.71
CA SER A 118 9.57 -1.67 -1.38
C SER A 118 8.15 -1.09 -1.32
N SER A 119 7.19 -1.88 -0.85
CA SER A 119 5.78 -1.49 -0.66
C SER A 119 5.59 -0.36 0.36
N TRP A 120 6.60 -0.07 1.20
CA TRP A 120 6.53 0.96 2.23
C TRP A 120 7.05 2.33 1.81
N ARG A 121 7.50 2.48 0.55
CA ARG A 121 7.95 3.78 0.04
C ARG A 121 6.90 4.88 0.24
N LEU A 122 7.34 6.07 0.64
CA LEU A 122 6.44 7.20 0.83
C LEU A 122 5.91 7.70 -0.51
N GLY A 123 4.58 7.70 -0.64
CA GLY A 123 3.86 8.37 -1.72
C GLY A 123 3.41 9.77 -1.31
N SER A 124 2.99 10.57 -2.29
CA SER A 124 2.32 11.86 -2.05
C SER A 124 1.09 11.71 -1.15
N HIS A 125 0.29 10.65 -1.36
CA HIS A 125 -0.88 10.33 -0.56
C HIS A 125 -0.55 10.07 0.91
N ASP A 126 0.62 9.50 1.24
CA ASP A 126 1.02 9.28 2.63
C ASP A 126 1.31 10.61 3.33
N ILE A 127 1.97 11.54 2.64
CA ILE A 127 2.23 12.90 3.14
C ILE A 127 0.93 13.68 3.31
N PHE A 128 0.04 13.64 2.31
CA PHE A 128 -1.26 14.31 2.41
C PHE A 128 -2.13 13.71 3.51
N SER A 129 -2.16 12.39 3.65
CA SER A 129 -2.91 11.72 4.70
C SER A 129 -2.38 12.09 6.09
N ALA A 130 -1.05 12.22 6.25
CA ALA A 130 -0.45 12.72 7.48
C ALA A 130 -0.79 14.19 7.73
N ALA A 131 -0.82 15.03 6.70
CA ALA A 131 -1.13 16.46 6.83
C ALA A 131 -2.62 16.73 7.15
N LEU A 132 -3.50 15.82 6.73
CA LEU A 132 -4.94 15.88 6.99
C LEU A 132 -5.33 15.29 8.34
N GLN A 133 -4.39 14.67 9.09
CA GLN A 133 -4.64 14.36 10.49
C GLN A 133 -4.71 15.69 11.24
N ALA A 134 -5.93 16.20 11.41
CA ALA A 134 -6.15 17.34 12.28
C ALA A 134 -5.71 16.94 13.70
N PRO A 135 -5.03 17.83 14.45
CA PRO A 135 -4.88 17.63 15.87
C PRO A 135 -6.28 17.44 16.46
N THR A 136 -6.47 16.38 17.26
CA THR A 136 -7.66 16.15 18.08
C THR A 136 -8.11 17.49 18.64
N PRO A 137 -9.38 17.92 18.46
CA PRO A 137 -9.72 19.33 18.59
C PRO A 137 -9.34 19.84 19.98
N ALA A 138 -8.40 20.79 20.00
CA ALA A 138 -8.21 21.65 21.16
C ALA A 138 -9.56 22.32 21.46
N PRO A 139 -9.93 22.49 22.75
CA PRO A 139 -11.26 22.94 23.12
C PRO A 139 -11.38 24.43 22.79
N LEU A 140 -11.81 24.74 21.58
CA LEU A 140 -12.12 26.09 21.18
C LEU A 140 -13.61 26.33 21.42
N ILE A 141 -13.84 27.05 22.53
CA ILE A 141 -14.88 28.06 22.72
C ILE A 141 -16.29 27.50 22.99
N ASP A 142 -16.62 27.55 24.28
CA ASP A 142 -17.91 27.90 24.88
C ASP A 142 -19.14 27.78 23.97
N SER A 143 -19.73 26.59 23.94
CA SER A 143 -21.13 26.42 23.60
C SER A 143 -21.77 25.48 24.61
N SER A 144 -22.40 26.11 25.59
CA SER A 144 -23.37 25.51 26.48
C SER A 144 -24.43 24.74 25.67
N LYS A 145 -24.24 23.43 25.54
CA LYS A 145 -25.30 22.41 25.49
C LYS A 145 -24.64 21.04 25.57
N LYS A 146 -24.74 20.44 26.75
CA LYS A 146 -24.62 18.99 26.95
C LYS A 146 -25.49 18.27 25.91
N GLN A 147 -24.88 17.76 24.85
CA GLN A 147 -25.36 16.55 24.20
C GLN A 147 -24.44 15.42 24.60
N GLN A 148 -24.85 14.71 25.65
CA GLN A 148 -24.41 13.35 25.90
C GLN A 148 -24.99 12.48 24.78
N GLY A 149 -24.19 12.27 23.74
CA GLY A 149 -24.35 11.17 22.81
C GLY A 149 -22.97 10.54 22.62
N PRO A 150 -22.83 9.21 22.64
CA PRO A 150 -21.56 8.60 22.28
C PRO A 150 -21.24 9.02 20.83
N PRO A 151 -19.99 9.41 20.51
CA PRO A 151 -19.60 9.70 19.15
C PRO A 151 -19.64 8.39 18.35
N ASN A 152 -20.82 8.05 17.81
CA ASN A 152 -20.99 7.08 16.76
C ASN A 152 -20.48 7.71 15.47
N ASN A 153 -19.16 7.75 15.28
CA ASN A 153 -18.53 7.98 14.00
C ASN A 153 -17.24 7.19 13.91
N ALA A 154 -17.25 6.22 12.99
CA ALA A 154 -16.13 5.56 12.35
C ALA A 154 -15.20 4.71 13.25
N THR A 155 -15.32 3.39 13.13
CA THR A 155 -14.30 2.37 12.75
C THR A 155 -12.79 2.70 12.77
N ALA A 156 -12.32 3.66 13.55
CA ALA A 156 -10.93 4.12 13.62
C ALA A 156 -10.28 3.76 14.95
N GLU A 157 -10.77 2.73 15.64
CA GLU A 157 -10.08 2.14 16.79
C GLU A 157 -9.60 0.72 16.47
N ARG A 158 -8.28 0.51 16.66
CA ARG A 158 -7.54 -0.76 16.77
C ARG A 158 -7.03 -1.46 15.50
N GLU A 159 -6.40 -0.73 14.59
CA GLU A 159 -5.14 -1.21 13.99
C GLU A 159 -4.02 -0.27 14.47
N PRO A 160 -2.78 -0.73 14.70
CA PRO A 160 -1.67 0.21 14.92
C PRO A 160 -1.69 1.23 13.79
N ASN A 161 -1.85 2.52 14.14
CA ASN A 161 -2.06 3.63 13.21
C ASN A 161 -1.25 3.38 11.93
N LYS A 162 -1.89 3.21 10.77
CA LYS A 162 -1.20 2.93 9.50
C LYS A 162 -0.04 3.91 9.26
N LEU A 163 -0.19 5.14 9.75
CA LEU A 163 0.84 6.16 9.78
C LEU A 163 2.06 5.78 10.62
N HIS A 164 1.89 5.18 11.81
CA HIS A 164 2.98 4.67 12.63
C HIS A 164 3.74 3.55 11.90
N LEU A 165 3.03 2.66 11.19
CA LEU A 165 3.66 1.59 10.41
C LEU A 165 4.43 2.14 9.20
N VAL A 166 3.85 3.09 8.46
CA VAL A 166 4.53 3.82 7.38
C VAL A 166 5.76 4.54 7.93
N SER A 167 5.63 5.22 9.07
CA SER A 167 6.71 5.99 9.69
C SER A 167 7.85 5.07 10.17
N SER A 168 7.53 3.97 10.84
CA SER A 168 8.54 3.01 11.30
C SER A 168 9.28 2.37 10.14
N ASN A 169 8.58 2.01 9.07
CA ASN A 169 9.20 1.42 7.88
C ASN A 169 10.02 2.44 7.09
N ASN A 170 9.76 3.74 7.26
CA ASN A 170 10.54 4.83 6.66
C ASN A 170 11.67 5.39 7.53
N GLY A 171 11.98 4.71 8.65
CA GLY A 171 13.02 5.17 9.57
C GLY A 171 12.69 6.50 10.23
N ILE A 172 11.41 6.85 10.36
CA ILE A 172 10.96 8.07 11.03
C ILE A 172 10.93 7.80 12.54
N PRO A 173 11.65 8.58 13.37
CA PRO A 173 11.68 8.37 14.81
C PRO A 173 10.29 8.49 15.43
N LYS A 174 10.02 7.70 16.48
CA LYS A 174 8.73 7.76 17.19
C LYS A 174 8.44 9.14 17.78
N GLN A 175 9.48 9.87 18.21
CA GLN A 175 9.32 11.23 18.73
C GLN A 175 8.78 12.20 17.67
N ALA A 176 9.03 11.93 16.38
CA ALA A 176 8.48 12.76 15.31
C ALA A 176 6.98 12.57 15.12
N LEU A 177 6.38 11.49 15.66
CA LEU A 177 4.94 11.25 15.62
C LEU A 177 4.17 12.06 16.68
N GLU A 178 4.88 12.69 17.64
CA GLU A 178 4.27 13.48 18.70
C GLU A 178 3.97 14.93 18.26
N ASP A 179 4.59 15.39 17.17
CA ASP A 179 4.43 16.73 16.60
C ASP A 179 4.24 16.64 15.09
N ASP A 180 3.06 17.02 14.61
CA ASP A 180 2.67 16.97 13.20
C ASP A 180 3.64 17.74 12.30
N SER A 181 4.17 18.87 12.78
CA SER A 181 5.10 19.68 12.00
C SER A 181 6.44 18.96 11.79
N SER A 182 6.90 18.25 12.83
CA SER A 182 8.10 17.41 12.77
C SER A 182 7.85 16.16 11.93
N LEU A 183 6.70 15.51 12.07
CA LEU A 183 6.30 14.37 11.26
C LEU A 183 6.31 14.70 9.77
N LEU A 184 5.64 15.79 9.38
CA LEU A 184 5.56 16.22 7.99
C LEU A 184 6.93 16.58 7.43
N ARG A 185 7.79 17.24 8.21
CA ARG A 185 9.18 17.53 7.82
C ARG A 185 9.97 16.25 7.56
N TRP A 186 9.83 15.24 8.41
CA TRP A 186 10.46 13.93 8.23
C TRP A 186 9.93 13.20 7.00
N LEU A 187 8.60 13.14 6.82
CA LEU A 187 7.96 12.51 5.66
C LEU A 187 8.40 13.17 4.35
N GLN A 188 8.41 14.51 4.30
CA GLN A 188 8.87 15.26 3.13
C GLN A 188 10.35 15.03 2.85
N SER A 189 11.22 15.06 3.86
CA SER A 189 12.65 14.79 3.70
C SER A 189 12.89 13.38 3.15
N ARG A 190 12.19 12.37 3.69
CA ARG A 190 12.29 10.98 3.23
C ARG A 190 11.74 10.79 1.82
N ALA A 191 10.64 11.44 1.48
CA ALA A 191 10.09 11.40 0.12
C ALA A 191 11.02 12.09 -0.89
N GLN A 192 11.61 13.23 -0.52
CA GLN A 192 12.58 13.94 -1.36
C GLN A 192 13.82 13.07 -1.62
N LEU A 193 14.39 12.44 -0.60
CA LEU A 193 15.51 11.49 -0.78
C LEU A 193 15.14 10.31 -1.70
N SER A 194 13.88 9.88 -1.65
CA SER A 194 13.35 8.84 -2.53
C SER A 194 13.16 9.32 -3.97
N TRP A 195 13.06 10.63 -4.21
CA TRP A 195 12.81 11.24 -5.53
C TRP A 195 14.05 11.91 -6.15
N SER A 196 15.01 12.36 -5.33
CA SER A 196 16.11 13.24 -5.75
C SER A 196 17.34 12.53 -6.32
N GLY A 197 17.42 11.20 -6.27
CA GLY A 197 18.61 10.47 -6.72
C GLY A 197 18.27 9.25 -7.57
N GLN A 198 18.65 9.29 -8.84
CA GLN A 198 19.02 8.13 -9.68
C GLN A 198 17.96 7.09 -10.12
N TYR A 199 16.68 7.19 -9.74
CA TYR A 199 15.68 6.20 -10.20
C TYR A 199 14.97 6.53 -11.52
N ARG A 200 15.25 7.69 -12.13
CA ARG A 200 14.70 8.03 -13.46
C ARG A 200 15.42 7.31 -14.62
N ALA A 201 16.50 6.58 -14.34
CA ALA A 201 17.41 6.04 -15.35
C ALA A 201 17.39 4.50 -15.51
N ILE A 202 16.41 3.79 -14.94
CA ILE A 202 16.29 2.33 -15.11
C ILE A 202 14.99 2.00 -15.88
N SER A 203 15.01 2.26 -17.18
CA SER A 203 14.31 1.43 -18.16
C SER A 203 15.31 0.36 -18.58
N PRO A 204 15.04 -0.98 -18.63
CA PRO A 204 13.79 -1.70 -18.85
C PRO A 204 13.53 -2.86 -17.84
N SER A 205 13.93 -2.74 -16.57
CA SER A 205 13.76 -3.82 -15.56
C SER A 205 12.75 -3.51 -14.45
N HIS A 206 11.87 -2.51 -14.64
CA HIS A 206 10.85 -2.13 -13.65
C HIS A 206 9.72 -3.17 -13.54
N SER A 207 9.32 -3.80 -14.64
CA SER A 207 8.33 -4.90 -14.63
C SER A 207 8.88 -6.17 -13.96
N ALA A 208 10.14 -6.53 -14.22
CA ALA A 208 10.79 -7.69 -13.60
C ALA A 208 11.01 -7.54 -12.10
N GLN A 209 11.45 -6.34 -11.71
CA GLN A 209 11.58 -6.01 -10.30
C GLN A 209 10.21 -5.99 -9.61
N LEU A 210 9.17 -5.47 -10.27
CA LEU A 210 7.82 -5.52 -9.75
C LEU A 210 7.33 -6.96 -9.63
N SER A 211 7.49 -7.80 -10.66
CA SER A 211 7.13 -9.22 -10.65
C SER A 211 7.80 -9.94 -9.47
N ALA A 212 9.10 -9.75 -9.27
CA ALA A 212 9.83 -10.30 -8.14
C ALA A 212 9.32 -9.76 -6.79
N ALA A 213 8.99 -8.46 -6.71
CA ALA A 213 8.44 -7.86 -5.51
C ALA A 213 7.02 -8.37 -5.20
N LEU A 214 6.15 -8.53 -6.20
CA LEU A 214 4.80 -9.08 -6.08
C LEU A 214 4.82 -10.48 -5.45
N ARG A 215 5.79 -11.32 -5.84
CA ARG A 215 5.96 -12.68 -5.30
C ARG A 215 6.42 -12.70 -3.83
N LYS A 216 7.04 -11.62 -3.35
CA LYS A 216 7.51 -11.48 -1.96
C LYS A 216 6.46 -10.90 -1.01
N GLN A 217 5.31 -10.45 -1.50
CA GLN A 217 4.32 -9.79 -0.65
C GLN A 217 3.64 -10.79 0.27
N ASP A 218 3.54 -10.43 1.55
CA ASP A 218 3.00 -11.21 2.65
C ASP A 218 1.61 -10.75 3.10
N SER A 219 1.18 -9.55 2.69
CA SER A 219 -0.12 -9.00 3.02
C SER A 219 -0.76 -8.24 1.85
N LEU A 220 -2.09 -8.24 1.83
CA LEU A 220 -2.87 -7.49 0.84
C LEU A 220 -2.66 -5.97 0.94
N THR A 221 -2.39 -5.45 2.15
CA THR A 221 -2.04 -4.04 2.35
C THR A 221 -0.73 -3.69 1.64
N ASN A 222 0.29 -4.53 1.78
CA ASN A 222 1.57 -4.33 1.11
C ASN A 222 1.43 -4.44 -0.42
N LEU A 223 0.64 -5.41 -0.88
CA LEU A 223 0.30 -5.56 -2.30
C LEU A 223 -0.38 -4.30 -2.87
N ARG A 224 -1.41 -3.79 -2.18
CA ARG A 224 -2.15 -2.57 -2.57
C ARG A 224 -1.22 -1.37 -2.68
N ARG A 225 -0.32 -1.19 -1.70
CA ARG A 225 0.66 -0.09 -1.70
C ARG A 225 1.65 -0.21 -2.86
N LEU A 226 2.22 -1.40 -3.07
CA LEU A 226 3.18 -1.67 -4.14
C LEU A 226 2.60 -1.37 -5.54
N VAL A 227 1.42 -1.92 -5.84
CA VAL A 227 0.75 -1.68 -7.13
C VAL A 227 0.37 -0.20 -7.28
N SER A 228 -0.07 0.45 -6.20
CA SER A 228 -0.41 1.88 -6.23
C SER A 228 0.78 2.78 -6.51
N GLN A 229 1.93 2.47 -5.91
CA GLN A 229 3.20 3.19 -6.12
C GLN A 229 3.68 3.00 -7.55
N TYR A 230 3.67 1.76 -8.04
CA TYR A 230 4.05 1.43 -9.40
C TYR A 230 3.22 2.23 -10.41
N LEU A 231 1.89 2.20 -10.29
CA LEU A 231 1.01 2.99 -11.14
C LEU A 231 1.27 4.49 -10.98
N SER A 232 1.64 4.99 -9.80
CA SER A 232 1.91 6.43 -9.61
C SER A 232 3.17 6.90 -10.35
N VAL A 233 4.12 6.00 -10.62
CA VAL A 233 5.40 6.32 -11.28
C VAL A 233 5.34 6.04 -12.79
N GLU A 234 4.71 4.95 -13.19
CA GLU A 234 4.69 4.55 -14.60
C GLU A 234 3.57 5.27 -15.38
N THR A 235 3.95 5.82 -16.54
CA THR A 235 3.06 6.56 -17.44
C THR A 235 2.20 5.64 -18.32
N SER A 236 2.53 4.35 -18.40
CA SER A 236 1.85 3.34 -19.21
C SER A 236 1.59 2.11 -18.34
N ALA A 237 0.34 1.64 -18.25
CA ALA A 237 0.03 0.42 -17.50
C ALA A 237 -0.12 -0.81 -18.42
N ILE A 238 0.48 -0.75 -19.62
CA ILE A 238 0.44 -1.82 -20.64
C ILE A 238 0.92 -3.17 -20.08
N SER A 239 1.81 -3.17 -19.09
CA SER A 239 2.30 -4.40 -18.44
C SER A 239 1.19 -5.17 -17.67
N PHE A 240 0.08 -4.52 -17.32
CA PHE A 240 -1.14 -5.16 -16.79
C PHE A 240 -2.14 -5.56 -17.88
N HIS A 241 -1.85 -5.24 -19.14
CA HIS A 241 -2.72 -5.43 -20.29
C HIS A 241 -2.08 -6.48 -21.20
N GLN A 242 -2.30 -7.77 -20.90
CA GLN A 242 -1.91 -8.84 -21.82
C GLN A 242 -2.72 -8.74 -23.12
N LEU A 243 -2.22 -7.99 -24.10
CA LEU A 243 -2.55 -8.26 -25.50
C LEU A 243 -1.38 -9.06 -26.06
N LYS A 244 -1.57 -10.38 -26.22
CA LYS A 244 -0.64 -11.20 -27.01
C LYS A 244 -0.76 -10.73 -28.46
N SER A 245 0.03 -9.73 -28.85
CA SER A 245 0.26 -9.45 -30.26
C SER A 245 0.89 -10.69 -30.90
N LEU A 246 0.24 -11.20 -31.94
CA LEU A 246 0.75 -12.28 -32.77
C LEU A 246 2.15 -11.88 -33.28
N GLY A 247 3.20 -12.46 -32.72
CA GLY A 247 4.58 -12.25 -33.16
C GLY A 247 5.57 -11.67 -32.14
N GLN A 248 5.15 -11.29 -30.92
CA GLN A 248 6.13 -10.98 -29.87
C GLN A 248 6.54 -12.24 -29.11
N GLU A 249 7.85 -12.52 -29.17
CA GLU A 249 8.52 -13.57 -28.43
C GLU A 249 8.23 -13.48 -26.92
N LYS A 250 8.37 -14.63 -26.25
CA LYS A 250 8.04 -14.96 -24.85
C LYS A 250 8.76 -14.13 -23.76
N SER A 251 9.08 -12.86 -23.95
CA SER A 251 9.96 -12.11 -23.03
C SER A 251 9.32 -11.01 -22.18
N ALA A 252 8.04 -10.67 -22.35
CA ALA A 252 7.35 -9.75 -21.43
C ALA A 252 6.74 -10.55 -20.27
N GLU A 253 7.33 -10.46 -19.08
CA GLU A 253 6.77 -11.02 -17.85
C GLU A 253 5.34 -10.50 -17.63
N ASP A 254 4.42 -11.42 -17.39
CA ASP A 254 3.00 -11.09 -17.24
C ASP A 254 2.66 -10.72 -15.79
N LEU A 255 2.69 -9.42 -15.51
CA LEU A 255 2.28 -8.89 -14.20
C LEU A 255 0.85 -9.27 -13.82
N SER A 256 -0.05 -9.50 -14.79
CA SER A 256 -1.42 -9.90 -14.48
C SER A 256 -1.48 -11.32 -13.91
N SER A 257 -0.69 -12.24 -14.46
CA SER A 257 -0.57 -13.60 -13.91
C SER A 257 0.17 -13.60 -12.58
N ASP A 258 1.25 -12.84 -12.44
CA ASP A 258 1.96 -12.75 -11.16
C ASP A 258 1.07 -12.17 -10.06
N LEU A 259 0.33 -11.10 -10.37
CA LEU A 259 -0.61 -10.50 -9.42
C LEU A 259 -1.75 -11.47 -9.07
N ARG A 260 -2.27 -12.21 -10.06
CA ARG A 260 -3.26 -13.28 -9.80
C ARG A 260 -2.70 -14.31 -8.83
N ASN A 261 -1.51 -14.84 -9.09
CA ASN A 261 -0.88 -15.88 -8.26
C ASN A 261 -0.64 -15.38 -6.83
N THR A 262 -0.20 -14.13 -6.67
CA THR A 262 -0.04 -13.51 -5.35
C THR A 262 -1.39 -13.37 -4.63
N CYS A 263 -2.44 -12.94 -5.33
CA CYS A 263 -3.79 -12.90 -4.75
C CYS A 263 -4.30 -14.29 -4.35
N GLU A 264 -4.13 -15.31 -5.20
CA GLU A 264 -4.51 -16.70 -4.90
C GLU A 264 -3.76 -17.24 -3.67
N ASN A 265 -2.50 -16.84 -3.45
CA ASN A 265 -1.78 -17.19 -2.22
C ASN A 265 -2.43 -16.63 -0.95
N PHE A 266 -2.96 -15.40 -0.99
CA PHE A 266 -3.70 -14.81 0.14
C PHE A 266 -5.06 -15.47 0.39
N LEU A 267 -5.64 -16.06 -0.66
CA LEU A 267 -6.93 -16.75 -0.59
C LEU A 267 -6.83 -18.18 -0.03
N LYS A 268 -5.62 -18.71 0.21
CA LYS A 268 -5.43 -20.05 0.81
C LYS A 268 -6.06 -20.22 2.19
N GLN A 269 -6.26 -19.14 2.93
CA GLN A 269 -6.93 -19.16 4.24
C GLN A 269 -8.47 -19.22 4.14
N ASP A 270 -9.03 -19.28 2.91
CA ASP A 270 -10.45 -19.45 2.54
C ASP A 270 -11.48 -18.75 3.44
N THR A 271 -11.22 -17.50 3.82
CA THR A 271 -12.19 -16.68 4.53
C THR A 271 -12.98 -15.83 3.54
N LEU A 272 -14.28 -15.67 3.78
CA LEU A 272 -15.15 -14.82 2.96
C LEU A 272 -14.68 -13.35 2.95
N GLN A 273 -14.10 -12.89 4.07
CA GLN A 273 -13.51 -11.55 4.18
C GLN A 273 -12.33 -11.36 3.22
N ASN A 274 -11.41 -12.34 3.13
CA ASN A 274 -10.28 -12.26 2.21
C ASN A 274 -10.75 -12.20 0.75
N LYS A 275 -11.79 -12.97 0.39
CA LYS A 275 -12.39 -12.94 -0.96
C LYS A 275 -12.93 -11.56 -1.29
N HIS A 276 -13.69 -10.98 -0.36
CA HIS A 276 -14.22 -9.62 -0.50
C HIS A 276 -13.09 -8.59 -0.64
N ASP A 277 -12.07 -8.65 0.20
CA ASP A 277 -10.96 -7.69 0.20
C ASP A 277 -10.11 -7.76 -1.08
N VAL A 278 -9.87 -8.96 -1.61
CA VAL A 278 -9.20 -9.15 -2.90
C VAL A 278 -10.08 -8.64 -4.04
N LEU A 279 -11.39 -8.90 -4.02
CA LEU A 279 -12.31 -8.40 -5.04
C LEU A 279 -12.37 -6.86 -5.06
N VAL A 280 -12.45 -6.22 -3.88
CA VAL A 280 -12.38 -4.75 -3.75
C VAL A 280 -11.06 -4.23 -4.31
N PHE A 281 -9.95 -4.91 -4.03
CA PHE A 281 -8.65 -4.55 -4.59
C PHE A 281 -8.67 -4.61 -6.13
N LEU A 282 -9.17 -5.70 -6.72
CA LEU A 282 -9.29 -5.83 -8.18
C LEU A 282 -10.21 -4.78 -8.79
N GLY A 283 -11.32 -4.44 -8.12
CA GLY A 283 -12.25 -3.39 -8.56
C GLY A 283 -11.57 -2.01 -8.59
N ASN A 284 -10.87 -1.65 -7.51
CA ASN A 284 -10.12 -0.39 -7.42
C ASN A 284 -8.98 -0.33 -8.44
N LEU A 285 -8.28 -1.45 -8.65
CA LEU A 285 -7.25 -1.55 -9.68
C LEU A 285 -7.84 -1.35 -11.07
N GLY A 286 -8.93 -2.05 -11.39
CA GLY A 286 -9.64 -1.92 -12.66
C GLY A 286 -10.07 -0.49 -12.93
N GLN A 287 -10.70 0.18 -11.96
CA GLN A 287 -11.11 1.58 -12.09
C GLN A 287 -9.93 2.52 -12.34
N ARG A 288 -8.80 2.32 -11.65
CA ARG A 288 -7.59 3.13 -11.85
C ARG A 288 -6.94 2.91 -13.23
N LEU A 289 -6.99 1.68 -13.75
CA LEU A 289 -6.51 1.38 -15.11
C LEU A 289 -7.43 2.03 -16.15
N THR A 290 -8.75 1.87 -16.01
CA THR A 290 -9.73 2.48 -16.92
C THR A 290 -9.63 4.00 -16.96
N ALA A 291 -9.39 4.66 -15.81
CA ALA A 291 -9.18 6.10 -15.75
C ALA A 291 -7.94 6.58 -16.55
N ARG A 292 -7.03 5.67 -16.92
CA ARG A 292 -5.84 5.93 -17.74
C ARG A 292 -6.00 5.48 -19.19
N GLY A 293 -7.16 4.95 -19.57
CA GLY A 293 -7.38 4.35 -20.88
C GLY A 293 -6.88 2.91 -21.01
N ASP A 294 -6.40 2.30 -19.92
CA ASP A 294 -5.96 0.91 -19.87
C ASP A 294 -7.09 0.00 -19.32
N HIS A 295 -6.95 -1.32 -19.46
CA HIS A 295 -7.92 -2.29 -18.94
C HIS A 295 -7.26 -3.36 -18.08
N LEU A 296 -8.06 -3.98 -17.21
CA LEU A 296 -7.61 -5.08 -16.37
C LEU A 296 -7.21 -6.29 -17.24
N GLY A 297 -6.04 -6.87 -16.99
CA GLY A 297 -5.56 -8.03 -17.73
C GLY A 297 -6.46 -9.26 -17.58
N GLY A 298 -6.46 -10.11 -18.60
CA GLY A 298 -7.27 -11.33 -18.66
C GLY A 298 -7.20 -12.22 -17.42
N PRO A 299 -5.99 -12.60 -16.92
CA PRO A 299 -5.85 -13.42 -15.72
C PRO A 299 -6.56 -12.84 -14.48
N LEU A 300 -6.52 -11.51 -14.31
CA LEU A 300 -7.16 -10.80 -13.21
C LEU A 300 -8.68 -10.70 -13.39
N CYS A 301 -9.16 -10.60 -14.63
CA CYS A 301 -10.59 -10.70 -14.93
C CYS A 301 -11.13 -12.10 -14.58
N GLY A 302 -10.38 -13.15 -14.91
CA GLY A 302 -10.71 -14.52 -14.52
C GLY A 302 -10.78 -14.72 -13.00
N LEU A 303 -9.82 -14.16 -12.26
CA LEU A 303 -9.85 -14.17 -10.79
C LEU A 303 -11.05 -13.38 -10.23
N GLY A 304 -11.33 -12.20 -10.78
CA GLY A 304 -12.49 -11.39 -10.40
C GLY A 304 -13.81 -12.12 -10.65
N LEU A 305 -13.93 -12.81 -11.79
CA LEU A 305 -15.08 -13.65 -12.13
C LEU A 305 -15.28 -14.76 -11.09
N ARG A 306 -14.24 -15.52 -10.76
CA ARG A 306 -14.30 -16.59 -9.76
C ARG A 306 -14.69 -16.06 -8.38
N LEU A 307 -14.01 -15.02 -7.90
CA LEU A 307 -14.27 -14.45 -6.59
C LEU A 307 -15.68 -13.87 -6.48
N SER A 308 -16.15 -13.18 -7.52
CA SER A 308 -17.52 -12.65 -7.55
C SER A 308 -18.58 -13.75 -7.51
N ALA A 309 -18.33 -14.91 -8.13
CA ALA A 309 -19.20 -16.07 -8.02
C ALA A 309 -19.19 -16.64 -6.60
N GLU A 310 -18.02 -16.78 -5.97
CA GLU A 310 -17.88 -17.31 -4.60
C GLU A 310 -18.53 -16.44 -3.52
N ILE A 311 -18.61 -15.12 -3.75
CA ILE A 311 -19.35 -14.20 -2.86
C ILE A 311 -20.80 -13.97 -3.33
N CYS A 312 -21.26 -14.74 -4.33
CA CYS A 312 -22.61 -14.67 -4.88
C CYS A 312 -23.03 -13.25 -5.35
N LYS A 313 -22.20 -12.61 -6.20
CA LYS A 313 -22.46 -11.28 -6.77
C LYS A 313 -22.49 -11.31 -8.32
N PRO A 314 -23.65 -11.64 -8.93
CA PRO A 314 -23.80 -11.78 -10.38
C PRO A 314 -23.47 -10.54 -11.19
N THR A 315 -23.82 -9.35 -10.67
CA THR A 315 -23.48 -8.06 -11.28
C THR A 315 -21.97 -7.89 -11.46
N ALA A 316 -21.19 -8.25 -10.44
CA ALA A 316 -19.75 -8.23 -10.51
C ALA A 316 -19.22 -9.30 -11.48
N SER A 317 -19.78 -10.51 -11.45
CA SER A 317 -19.41 -11.57 -12.40
C SER A 317 -19.61 -11.14 -13.85
N LYS A 318 -20.76 -10.54 -14.17
CA LYS A 318 -21.08 -10.01 -15.50
C LYS A 318 -20.08 -8.94 -15.92
N ARG A 319 -19.73 -8.02 -15.03
CA ARG A 319 -18.73 -6.98 -15.31
C ARG A 319 -17.36 -7.57 -15.62
N TYR A 320 -16.85 -8.50 -14.81
CA TYR A 320 -15.55 -9.14 -15.08
C TYR A 320 -15.58 -10.00 -16.35
N PHE A 321 -16.70 -10.67 -16.63
CA PHE A 321 -16.92 -11.41 -17.86
C PHE A 321 -16.82 -10.48 -19.09
N GLN A 322 -17.49 -9.33 -19.07
CA GLN A 322 -17.46 -8.35 -20.15
C GLN A 322 -16.05 -7.78 -20.39
N ILE A 323 -15.31 -7.43 -19.32
CA ILE A 323 -13.93 -6.97 -19.45
C ILE A 323 -13.06 -8.07 -20.08
N GLY A 324 -13.16 -9.31 -19.58
CA GLY A 324 -12.42 -10.43 -20.16
C GLY A 324 -12.77 -10.73 -21.62
N LEU A 325 -13.99 -10.40 -22.05
CA LEU A 325 -14.44 -10.55 -23.43
C LEU A 325 -13.78 -9.49 -24.33
N GLN A 326 -13.75 -8.23 -23.88
CA GLN A 326 -13.08 -7.13 -24.58
C GLN A 326 -11.57 -7.40 -24.73
N THR A 327 -10.94 -8.01 -23.73
CA THR A 327 -9.51 -8.38 -23.77
C THR A 327 -9.19 -9.64 -24.56
N GLY A 328 -10.20 -10.40 -25.03
CA GLY A 328 -10.02 -11.67 -25.74
C GLY A 328 -9.48 -12.82 -24.86
N TYR A 329 -9.53 -12.68 -23.53
CA TYR A 329 -8.94 -13.65 -22.59
C TYR A 329 -9.58 -15.03 -22.67
N TRP A 330 -10.91 -15.07 -22.78
CA TRP A 330 -11.71 -16.29 -22.70
C TRP A 330 -11.42 -17.28 -23.83
N THR A 331 -11.17 -16.79 -25.05
CA THR A 331 -10.85 -17.64 -26.21
C THR A 331 -9.35 -17.95 -26.27
N GLY A 332 -8.50 -16.98 -25.89
CA GLY A 332 -7.04 -17.08 -25.95
C GLY A 332 -6.39 -18.00 -24.90
N SER A 333 -6.94 -18.12 -23.69
CA SER A 333 -6.30 -18.82 -22.55
C SER A 333 -7.05 -20.09 -22.13
N TYR A 334 -6.33 -21.18 -21.76
CA TYR A 334 -6.98 -22.36 -21.15
C TYR A 334 -7.54 -22.02 -19.77
N GLN A 335 -6.80 -21.19 -19.01
CA GLN A 335 -7.23 -20.69 -17.71
C GLN A 335 -8.56 -19.93 -17.80
N GLY A 336 -8.78 -19.17 -18.89
CA GLY A 336 -10.04 -18.45 -19.09
C GLY A 336 -11.25 -19.38 -19.20
N SER A 337 -11.12 -20.53 -19.88
CA SER A 337 -12.20 -21.53 -19.95
C SER A 337 -12.46 -22.19 -18.59
N MET A 338 -11.40 -22.46 -17.82
CA MET A 338 -11.53 -23.01 -16.46
C MET A 338 -12.15 -22.01 -15.48
N ASP A 339 -11.83 -20.72 -15.60
CA ASP A 339 -12.42 -19.68 -14.75
C ASP A 339 -13.92 -19.50 -15.02
N ILE A 340 -14.36 -19.65 -16.28
CA ILE A 340 -15.79 -19.68 -16.65
C ILE A 340 -16.46 -20.92 -16.03
N LEU A 341 -15.88 -22.11 -16.21
CA LEU A 341 -16.43 -23.33 -15.61
C LEU A 341 -16.59 -23.21 -14.09
N HIS A 342 -15.54 -22.78 -13.39
CA HIS A 342 -15.55 -22.56 -11.95
C HIS A 342 -16.65 -21.58 -11.52
N CYS A 343 -16.81 -20.48 -12.26
CA CYS A 343 -17.89 -19.53 -12.02
C CYS A 343 -19.27 -20.19 -12.08
N LEU A 344 -19.52 -21.00 -13.12
CA LEU A 344 -20.81 -21.68 -13.33
C LEU A 344 -21.10 -22.72 -12.25
N GLU A 345 -20.10 -23.53 -11.90
CA GLU A 345 -20.21 -24.55 -10.85
C GLU A 345 -20.43 -23.91 -9.48
N THR A 346 -19.74 -22.81 -9.19
CA THR A 346 -19.90 -22.07 -7.93
C THR A 346 -21.33 -21.53 -7.79
N TYR A 347 -21.91 -20.96 -8.85
CA TYR A 347 -23.31 -20.54 -8.81
C TYR A 347 -24.28 -21.71 -8.63
N GLN A 348 -24.04 -22.87 -9.26
CA GLN A 348 -24.85 -24.07 -8.99
C GLN A 348 -24.77 -24.50 -7.53
N CYS A 349 -23.58 -24.46 -6.91
CA CYS A 349 -23.44 -24.73 -5.48
C CYS A 349 -24.27 -23.78 -4.61
N HIS A 350 -24.33 -22.49 -4.95
CA HIS A 350 -25.20 -21.54 -4.26
C HIS A 350 -26.69 -21.87 -4.37
N PHE A 351 -27.14 -22.40 -5.52
CA PHE A 351 -28.53 -22.84 -5.67
C PHE A 351 -28.84 -24.17 -4.96
N ASN A 352 -27.84 -25.06 -4.81
CA ASN A 352 -28.00 -26.36 -4.15
C ASN A 352 -27.90 -26.29 -2.61
N ASN A 353 -27.23 -25.28 -2.07
CA ASN A 353 -27.06 -25.11 -0.63
C ASN A 353 -28.31 -24.49 0.01
N VAL A 354 -29.28 -25.34 0.35
CA VAL A 354 -30.57 -25.00 1.00
C VAL A 354 -30.40 -24.30 2.37
N SER A 355 -29.21 -24.39 2.98
CA SER A 355 -28.97 -23.96 4.36
C SER A 355 -28.77 -22.45 4.57
N GLN A 356 -28.70 -21.65 3.51
CA GLN A 356 -28.66 -20.18 3.62
C GLN A 356 -29.79 -19.57 2.80
N PRO A 357 -30.82 -18.98 3.44
CA PRO A 357 -31.97 -18.41 2.75
C PRO A 357 -31.66 -17.09 2.02
N ASP A 358 -30.41 -16.62 2.01
CA ASP A 358 -29.93 -15.50 1.18
C ASP A 358 -29.62 -15.97 -0.26
N GLY A 359 -30.54 -16.75 -0.83
CA GLY A 359 -30.49 -17.12 -2.24
C GLY A 359 -30.50 -15.86 -3.10
N LEU A 360 -29.77 -15.89 -4.22
CA LEU A 360 -29.78 -14.86 -5.26
C LEU A 360 -31.17 -14.20 -5.38
N ASP A 361 -31.23 -12.89 -5.16
CA ASP A 361 -32.44 -12.09 -5.35
C ASP A 361 -32.90 -12.11 -6.82
N LEU A 362 -34.14 -11.66 -7.08
CA LEU A 362 -34.68 -11.63 -8.44
C LEU A 362 -33.76 -10.88 -9.41
N TYR A 363 -33.21 -9.76 -8.95
CA TYR A 363 -32.26 -8.96 -9.72
C TYR A 363 -30.96 -9.72 -10.01
N GLY A 364 -30.37 -10.39 -9.02
CA GLY A 364 -29.19 -11.23 -9.21
C GLY A 364 -29.45 -12.38 -10.18
N ARG A 365 -30.64 -13.01 -10.14
CA ARG A 365 -31.01 -14.08 -11.07
C ARG A 365 -31.09 -13.55 -12.51
N GLN A 366 -31.68 -12.38 -12.70
CA GLN A 366 -31.70 -11.70 -14.00
C GLN A 366 -30.29 -11.39 -14.49
N GLU A 367 -29.42 -10.85 -13.65
CA GLU A 367 -28.03 -10.55 -14.01
C GLU A 367 -27.24 -11.82 -14.39
N LEU A 368 -27.53 -12.95 -13.73
CA LEU A 368 -26.95 -14.25 -14.07
C LEU A 368 -27.49 -14.79 -15.40
N LEU A 369 -28.80 -14.65 -15.67
CA LEU A 369 -29.39 -14.96 -16.97
C LEU A 369 -28.76 -14.14 -18.09
N GLU A 370 -28.57 -12.84 -17.87
CA GLU A 370 -27.94 -11.96 -18.84
C GLU A 370 -26.46 -12.29 -19.07
N LEU A 371 -25.73 -12.75 -18.05
CA LEU A 371 -24.37 -13.29 -18.22
C LEU A 371 -24.36 -14.53 -19.12
N LEU A 372 -25.31 -15.44 -18.93
CA LEU A 372 -25.38 -16.72 -19.64
C LEU A 372 -25.88 -16.57 -21.07
N LEU A 373 -26.99 -15.87 -21.26
CA LEU A 373 -27.73 -15.80 -22.51
C LEU A 373 -27.49 -14.49 -23.28
N GLY A 374 -27.05 -13.43 -22.60
CA GLY A 374 -26.91 -12.09 -23.18
C GLY A 374 -28.21 -11.29 -23.13
N HIS A 375 -28.11 -9.99 -23.40
CA HIS A 375 -29.24 -9.05 -23.42
C HIS A 375 -30.10 -9.16 -24.70
N SER A 376 -29.56 -9.79 -25.75
CA SER A 376 -30.27 -10.08 -27.01
C SER A 376 -29.68 -11.34 -27.66
N ARG A 377 -30.54 -12.17 -28.27
CA ARG A 377 -30.15 -13.38 -29.03
C ARG A 377 -29.18 -13.08 -30.19
N THR A 378 -29.03 -11.82 -30.59
CA THR A 378 -28.18 -11.40 -31.71
C THR A 378 -26.76 -10.97 -31.30
N HIS A 379 -26.47 -10.80 -30.02
CA HIS A 379 -25.15 -10.38 -29.56
C HIS A 379 -24.26 -11.57 -29.17
N ASN A 380 -23.15 -11.75 -29.90
CA ASN A 380 -22.10 -12.77 -29.72
C ASN A 380 -21.26 -12.57 -28.44
N HIS A 381 -21.87 -12.14 -27.34
CA HIS A 381 -21.18 -11.62 -26.16
C HIS A 381 -21.64 -12.26 -24.84
N SER A 382 -22.35 -13.39 -24.89
CA SER A 382 -22.77 -14.16 -23.71
C SER A 382 -21.81 -15.30 -23.37
N ALA A 383 -21.84 -15.79 -22.12
CA ALA A 383 -21.02 -16.94 -21.72
C ALA A 383 -21.34 -18.17 -22.57
N LEU A 384 -22.62 -18.45 -22.85
CA LEU A 384 -23.01 -19.60 -23.66
C LEU A 384 -22.56 -19.46 -25.11
N SER A 385 -22.67 -18.27 -25.71
CA SER A 385 -22.18 -18.04 -27.08
C SER A 385 -20.67 -18.29 -27.20
N LEU A 386 -19.91 -17.90 -26.16
CA LEU A 386 -18.48 -18.11 -26.09
C LEU A 386 -18.11 -19.58 -25.83
N ILE A 387 -18.82 -20.26 -24.94
CA ILE A 387 -18.66 -21.69 -24.69
C ILE A 387 -18.93 -22.47 -25.98
N ASN A 388 -20.01 -22.13 -26.68
CA ASN A 388 -20.34 -22.70 -27.99
C ASN A 388 -19.22 -22.44 -29.00
N ALA A 389 -18.67 -21.23 -29.09
CA ALA A 389 -17.52 -20.96 -29.96
C ALA A 389 -16.29 -21.82 -29.58
N CYS A 390 -16.01 -21.99 -28.28
CA CYS A 390 -14.90 -22.80 -27.77
C CYS A 390 -15.06 -24.30 -28.05
N LEU A 391 -16.29 -24.83 -28.09
CA LEU A 391 -16.58 -26.20 -28.51
C LEU A 391 -16.13 -26.50 -29.95
N HIS A 392 -16.11 -25.47 -30.82
CA HIS A 392 -15.61 -25.60 -32.19
C HIS A 392 -14.06 -25.57 -32.28
N GLY A 393 -13.40 -25.08 -31.24
CA GLY A 393 -11.94 -24.91 -31.16
C GLY A 393 -11.17 -26.14 -30.66
N ARG A 394 -9.91 -25.91 -30.22
CA ARG A 394 -8.98 -26.96 -29.72
C ARG A 394 -9.20 -27.36 -28.24
N LYS A 395 -10.00 -26.61 -27.48
CA LYS A 395 -10.20 -26.78 -26.02
C LYS A 395 -11.57 -27.38 -25.69
N GLN A 396 -11.80 -28.62 -26.12
CA GLN A 396 -13.15 -29.19 -26.18
C GLN A 396 -13.69 -29.71 -24.83
N GLU A 397 -12.83 -30.26 -23.98
CA GLU A 397 -13.28 -30.90 -22.72
C GLU A 397 -13.78 -29.87 -21.71
N ALA A 398 -12.99 -28.83 -21.40
CA ALA A 398 -13.42 -27.76 -20.49
C ALA A 398 -14.64 -27.00 -21.03
N ALA A 399 -14.74 -26.81 -22.35
CA ALA A 399 -15.91 -26.18 -22.96
C ALA A 399 -17.16 -27.07 -22.87
N PHE A 400 -17.02 -28.39 -22.97
CA PHE A 400 -18.12 -29.33 -22.80
C PHE A 400 -18.65 -29.34 -21.37
N GLU A 401 -17.76 -29.38 -20.36
CA GLU A 401 -18.18 -29.28 -18.97
C GLU A 401 -18.80 -27.91 -18.67
N ALA A 402 -18.26 -26.81 -19.21
CA ALA A 402 -18.85 -25.48 -19.05
C ALA A 402 -20.25 -25.40 -19.69
N TYR A 403 -20.45 -26.06 -20.84
CA TYR A 403 -21.76 -26.15 -21.49
C TYR A 403 -22.76 -26.94 -20.64
N ARG A 404 -22.33 -28.10 -20.12
CA ARG A 404 -23.13 -28.92 -19.20
C ARG A 404 -23.51 -28.14 -17.93
N ALA A 405 -22.54 -27.46 -17.33
CA ALA A 405 -22.75 -26.60 -16.16
C ALA A 405 -23.75 -25.47 -16.46
N SER A 406 -23.66 -24.86 -17.65
CA SER A 406 -24.60 -23.82 -18.09
C SER A 406 -26.04 -24.35 -18.18
N ILE A 407 -26.24 -25.56 -18.73
CA ILE A 407 -27.57 -26.19 -18.82
C ILE A 407 -28.20 -26.37 -17.44
N ILE A 408 -27.46 -26.91 -16.48
CA ILE A 408 -27.95 -27.12 -15.11
C ILE A 408 -28.29 -25.80 -14.44
N LEU A 409 -27.42 -24.79 -14.60
CA LEU A 409 -27.63 -23.46 -14.03
C LEU A 409 -28.86 -22.75 -14.61
N ILE A 410 -29.11 -22.89 -15.92
CA ILE A 410 -30.32 -22.38 -16.58
C ILE A 410 -31.58 -23.08 -16.03
N GLY A 411 -31.47 -24.37 -15.69
CA GLY A 411 -32.52 -25.11 -14.97
C GLY A 411 -32.86 -24.49 -13.61
N HIS A 412 -31.84 -24.19 -12.80
CA HIS A 412 -32.05 -23.49 -11.52
C HIS A 412 -32.73 -22.12 -11.69
N LEU A 413 -32.46 -21.43 -12.80
CA LEU A 413 -33.07 -20.14 -13.15
C LEU A 413 -34.49 -20.27 -13.73
N GLY A 414 -35.01 -21.48 -13.95
CA GLY A 414 -36.41 -21.73 -14.32
C GLY A 414 -36.73 -21.61 -15.82
N MET A 415 -35.74 -21.54 -16.70
CA MET A 415 -35.95 -21.29 -18.14
C MET A 415 -36.27 -22.57 -18.94
N ILE A 416 -37.43 -23.18 -18.71
CA ILE A 416 -37.83 -24.48 -19.29
C ILE A 416 -37.95 -24.42 -20.82
N GLU A 417 -38.56 -23.36 -21.36
CA GLU A 417 -38.75 -23.20 -22.81
C GLU A 417 -37.43 -23.14 -23.56
N TRP A 418 -36.47 -22.39 -23.00
CA TRP A 418 -35.12 -22.31 -23.54
C TRP A 418 -34.43 -23.68 -23.52
N LEU A 419 -34.54 -24.43 -22.41
CA LEU A 419 -33.98 -25.78 -22.31
C LEU A 419 -34.58 -26.74 -23.35
N ASN A 420 -35.88 -26.63 -23.63
CA ASN A 420 -36.54 -27.43 -24.67
C ASN A 420 -36.00 -27.10 -26.07
N GLN A 421 -35.86 -25.81 -26.39
CA GLN A 421 -35.28 -25.35 -27.65
C GLN A 421 -33.82 -25.82 -27.80
N GLU A 422 -33.01 -25.65 -26.75
CA GLU A 422 -31.60 -26.03 -26.79
C GLU A 422 -31.39 -27.55 -26.85
N GLN A 423 -32.27 -28.35 -26.23
CA GLN A 423 -32.19 -29.82 -26.35
C GLN A 423 -32.40 -30.30 -27.79
N GLN A 424 -33.22 -29.59 -28.58
CA GLN A 424 -33.43 -29.91 -29.99
C GLN A 424 -32.21 -29.56 -30.85
N THR A 425 -31.52 -28.47 -30.53
CA THR A 425 -30.34 -27.99 -31.26
C THR A 425 -29.04 -28.70 -30.82
N SER A 426 -28.96 -29.18 -29.56
CA SER A 426 -27.76 -29.78 -28.99
C SER A 426 -27.33 -31.09 -29.67
N ALA A 427 -28.24 -31.77 -30.36
CA ALA A 427 -27.91 -32.94 -31.19
C ALA A 427 -26.85 -32.62 -32.25
N ALA A 428 -26.88 -31.41 -32.82
CA ALA A 428 -25.86 -30.96 -33.78
C ALA A 428 -24.49 -30.76 -33.13
N ILE A 429 -24.46 -30.29 -31.87
CA ILE A 429 -23.23 -30.11 -31.08
C ILE A 429 -22.58 -31.49 -30.82
N ILE A 430 -23.37 -32.46 -30.38
CA ILE A 430 -22.87 -33.81 -30.06
C ILE A 430 -22.38 -34.54 -31.30
N GLN A 431 -23.13 -34.47 -32.41
CA GLN A 431 -22.70 -35.06 -33.68
C GLN A 431 -21.35 -34.48 -34.16
N ARG A 432 -21.10 -33.19 -33.92
CA ARG A 432 -19.83 -32.54 -34.31
C ARG A 432 -18.66 -32.94 -33.41
N LEU A 433 -18.87 -33.01 -32.09
CA LEU A 433 -17.84 -33.48 -31.15
C LEU A 433 -17.44 -34.93 -31.42
N ALA A 434 -18.43 -35.79 -31.70
CA ALA A 434 -18.22 -37.20 -32.01
C ALA A 434 -17.43 -37.44 -33.31
N ARG A 435 -17.64 -36.60 -34.34
CA ARG A 435 -16.93 -36.70 -35.63
C ARG A 435 -15.43 -36.48 -35.52
N ARG A 436 -14.94 -35.82 -34.47
CA ARG A 436 -13.52 -35.55 -34.25
C ARG A 436 -12.82 -36.60 -33.39
N SER A 437 -13.56 -37.51 -32.74
CA SER A 437 -13.00 -38.46 -31.79
C SER A 437 -12.89 -39.91 -32.29
N ASP A 438 -13.33 -40.21 -33.53
CA ASP A 438 -13.39 -41.54 -34.19
C ASP A 438 -14.00 -42.72 -33.39
N SER A 439 -14.39 -42.51 -32.13
CA SER A 439 -14.97 -43.49 -31.24
C SER A 439 -16.49 -43.33 -31.15
N LYS A 440 -17.22 -44.36 -31.61
CA LYS A 440 -18.67 -44.47 -31.43
C LYS A 440 -19.07 -44.54 -29.94
N ASP A 441 -18.18 -45.05 -29.09
CA ASP A 441 -18.42 -45.16 -27.65
C ASP A 441 -18.35 -43.80 -26.97
N LYS A 442 -17.38 -42.95 -27.35
CA LYS A 442 -17.29 -41.57 -26.84
C LYS A 442 -18.52 -40.75 -27.23
N LYS A 443 -19.07 -40.94 -28.43
CA LYS A 443 -20.34 -40.31 -28.84
C LYS A 443 -21.48 -40.67 -27.91
N ARG A 444 -21.69 -41.98 -27.66
CA ARG A 444 -22.77 -42.47 -26.78
C ARG A 444 -22.61 -41.94 -25.34
N GLN A 445 -21.38 -41.88 -24.84
CA GLN A 445 -21.09 -41.32 -23.53
C GLN A 445 -21.45 -39.83 -23.43
N LEU A 446 -21.04 -39.03 -24.42
CA LEU A 446 -21.38 -37.59 -24.46
C LEU A 446 -22.90 -37.34 -24.59
N GLU A 447 -23.59 -38.16 -25.40
CA GLU A 447 -25.07 -38.12 -25.51
C GLU A 447 -25.75 -38.46 -24.19
N ALA A 448 -25.26 -39.48 -23.47
CA ALA A 448 -25.79 -39.87 -22.17
C ALA A 448 -25.62 -38.76 -21.13
N ILE A 449 -24.41 -38.19 -21.02
CA ILE A 449 -24.09 -37.11 -20.06
C ILE A 449 -24.96 -35.88 -20.31
N LEU A 450 -25.10 -35.44 -21.57
CA LEU A 450 -25.95 -34.27 -21.87
C LEU A 450 -27.43 -34.56 -21.67
N SER A 451 -27.91 -35.75 -22.05
CA SER A 451 -29.30 -36.13 -21.82
C SER A 451 -29.64 -36.16 -20.33
N GLU A 452 -28.72 -36.63 -19.49
CA GLU A 452 -28.84 -36.58 -18.03
C GLU A 452 -28.86 -35.14 -17.50
N ALA A 453 -27.99 -34.27 -18.03
CA ALA A 453 -27.97 -32.85 -17.65
C ALA A 453 -29.28 -32.13 -18.00
N PHE A 454 -29.85 -32.35 -19.19
CA PHE A 454 -31.15 -31.79 -19.57
C PHE A 454 -32.31 -32.34 -18.72
N LYS A 455 -32.31 -33.64 -18.42
CA LYS A 455 -33.31 -34.24 -17.53
C LYS A 455 -33.24 -33.63 -16.12
N SER A 456 -32.02 -33.49 -15.60
CA SER A 456 -31.77 -32.88 -14.29
C SER A 456 -32.21 -31.42 -14.27
N ALA A 457 -31.81 -30.63 -15.27
CA ALA A 457 -32.16 -29.21 -15.39
C ALA A 457 -33.68 -28.98 -15.47
N LYS A 458 -34.41 -29.83 -16.20
CA LYS A 458 -35.88 -29.77 -16.29
C LYS A 458 -36.55 -30.10 -14.96
N SER A 459 -36.13 -31.18 -14.30
CA SER A 459 -36.63 -31.56 -12.97
C SER A 459 -36.40 -30.45 -11.93
N ILE A 460 -35.23 -29.80 -11.99
CA ILE A 460 -34.89 -28.65 -11.15
C ILE A 460 -35.78 -27.44 -11.49
N ALA A 461 -35.99 -27.14 -12.77
CA ALA A 461 -36.81 -26.02 -13.19
C ALA A 461 -38.27 -26.18 -12.78
N ASP A 462 -38.83 -27.40 -12.89
CA ASP A 462 -40.19 -27.74 -12.47
C ASP A 462 -40.41 -27.56 -10.95
N SER A 463 -39.33 -27.67 -10.17
CA SER A 463 -39.32 -27.47 -8.71
C SER A 463 -38.85 -26.07 -8.27
N SER A 464 -38.44 -25.21 -9.20
CA SER A 464 -37.93 -23.87 -8.91
C SER A 464 -39.06 -22.87 -8.62
N VAL A 465 -38.87 -22.06 -7.57
CA VAL A 465 -39.83 -21.03 -7.14
C VAL A 465 -40.15 -20.01 -8.24
N VAL A 466 -39.21 -19.75 -9.16
CA VAL A 466 -39.40 -18.83 -10.29
C VAL A 466 -40.44 -19.36 -11.29
N ALA A 467 -40.53 -20.67 -11.48
CA ALA A 467 -41.56 -21.29 -12.32
C ALA A 467 -42.94 -21.30 -11.63
N GLN A 468 -42.99 -21.14 -10.31
CA GLN A 468 -44.23 -21.14 -9.51
C GLN A 468 -44.78 -19.72 -9.24
N SER A 469 -44.00 -18.66 -9.45
CA SER A 469 -44.48 -17.28 -9.35
C SER A 469 -45.15 -16.85 -10.65
N HIS A 470 -46.44 -16.51 -10.61
CA HIS A 470 -47.22 -15.97 -11.73
C HIS A 470 -46.70 -14.62 -12.30
N ASP A 471 -45.66 -14.02 -11.71
CA ASP A 471 -44.97 -12.81 -12.17
C ASP A 471 -43.76 -13.08 -13.10
N ALA A 472 -43.53 -14.34 -13.51
CA ALA A 472 -42.46 -14.72 -14.45
C ALA A 472 -42.64 -14.18 -15.90
N VAL A 473 -43.60 -13.29 -16.14
CA VAL A 473 -43.94 -12.73 -17.46
C VAL A 473 -42.92 -11.69 -17.95
N LEU A 474 -41.95 -11.26 -17.12
CA LEU A 474 -40.93 -10.28 -17.54
C LEU A 474 -39.64 -10.88 -18.12
N THR A 475 -39.55 -12.20 -18.33
CA THR A 475 -38.35 -12.87 -18.85
C THR A 475 -38.48 -13.37 -20.29
N ASP A 476 -39.33 -12.76 -21.10
CA ASP A 476 -39.33 -12.99 -22.54
C ASP A 476 -38.54 -11.89 -23.27
N PRO A 477 -37.28 -12.14 -23.67
CA PRO A 477 -36.51 -11.19 -24.49
C PRO A 477 -37.10 -11.00 -25.89
N SER A 478 -38.14 -11.75 -26.29
CA SER A 478 -38.86 -11.53 -27.54
C SER A 478 -39.98 -10.48 -27.43
N LEU A 479 -40.47 -10.16 -26.22
CA LEU A 479 -41.52 -9.16 -25.99
C LEU A 479 -40.99 -7.74 -25.72
N ALA A 480 -39.67 -7.58 -25.52
CA ALA A 480 -39.03 -6.26 -25.41
C ALA A 480 -38.84 -5.56 -26.78
N GLY A 481 -39.18 -6.24 -27.89
CA GLY A 481 -38.95 -5.77 -29.25
C GLY A 481 -40.12 -5.01 -29.91
N ASP A 482 -41.27 -4.85 -29.24
CA ASP A 482 -42.49 -4.38 -29.92
C ASP A 482 -43.32 -3.38 -29.09
N VAL A 483 -42.65 -2.50 -28.31
CA VAL A 483 -43.28 -1.24 -27.89
C VAL A 483 -42.91 -0.17 -28.91
N CYS A 484 -43.84 0.06 -29.81
CA CYS A 484 -43.84 1.07 -30.84
C CYS A 484 -43.31 2.41 -30.31
N GLU A 485 -42.32 2.96 -31.02
CA GLU A 485 -42.09 4.40 -31.07
C GLU A 485 -43.37 5.07 -31.59
N GLU A 486 -44.21 5.57 -30.68
CA GLU A 486 -45.18 6.58 -31.03
C GLU A 486 -45.17 7.73 -30.01
N LYS A 487 -44.61 8.85 -30.50
CA LYS A 487 -44.80 10.24 -30.05
C LYS A 487 -44.22 10.62 -28.70
N ASP A 488 -43.11 11.35 -28.77
CA ASP A 488 -43.17 12.76 -28.36
C ASP A 488 -42.18 13.61 -29.18
N ARG A 489 -42.72 14.23 -30.24
CA ARG A 489 -42.17 15.45 -30.81
C ARG A 489 -42.47 16.58 -29.82
N ASN A 490 -41.44 17.11 -29.17
CA ASN A 490 -41.21 18.53 -28.85
C ASN A 490 -40.56 18.69 -27.48
N GLN A 491 -39.28 19.09 -27.47
CA GLN A 491 -38.69 20.10 -26.57
C GLN A 491 -37.18 20.16 -26.90
N TYR A 492 -36.79 21.02 -27.84
CA TYR A 492 -36.10 22.29 -27.57
C TYR A 492 -34.83 22.15 -26.71
N CYS A 493 -33.67 22.05 -27.37
CA CYS A 493 -32.42 22.68 -26.92
C CYS A 493 -32.55 24.20 -27.10
N PRO A 494 -32.00 25.09 -26.24
CA PRO A 494 -30.56 25.45 -26.28
C PRO A 494 -30.02 26.07 -24.95
N PRO A 495 -28.83 26.71 -24.89
CA PRO A 495 -27.69 26.73 -25.82
C PRO A 495 -26.44 25.99 -25.33
#